data_AF-A0AAU7RGJ4-F1
#
_entry.id   AF-A0AAU7RGJ4-F1
#
_cell.length_a   1.000
_cell.length_b   1.000
_cell.length_c   1.000
_cell.angle_alpha   90.00
_cell.angle_beta   90.00
_cell.angle_gamma   90.00
#
_symmetry.space_group_name_H-M   'P 1'
#
loop_
_entity.id
_entity.type
_entity.pdbx_description
1 polymer ?
#
loop_
_entity_poly.entity_id
_entity_poly.type
_entity_poly.pdbx_seq_one_letter_code
_entity_poly.pdbx_strand_id
1 'polypeptide(L)'
;MKRFSKVLSLACVPVAGLAIGASPAMAQQITSLDTPVLVPALAFPQGLQDKEIARSIPGQAAVDPASLRLLGEDTNGKYSVAQAEGGTQICIIVQLRGVGSVGGSSCTTKEQFALSGVRVGVQENGGRAVVTHLLPADVDATPIKANSNLTGKFVSNLVVQPNASPGSGQVELDRLKSSAKFNYSALPLAFK
;
A
#
# COMPACT_ATOMS: atom_id res chain seq x y z
N MET A 1 13.58 -76.45 -47.05
CA MET A 1 14.08 -77.02 -45.77
C MET A 1 13.93 -75.97 -44.67
N LYS A 2 13.30 -76.34 -43.54
CA LYS A 2 13.40 -75.82 -42.14
C LYS A 2 13.46 -74.28 -41.89
N ARG A 3 12.82 -73.65 -40.88
CA ARG A 3 11.70 -73.84 -39.94
C ARG A 3 11.78 -72.62 -38.97
N PHE A 4 10.63 -72.20 -38.44
CA PHE A 4 10.40 -71.46 -37.17
C PHE A 4 10.49 -69.91 -37.06
N SER A 5 9.29 -69.37 -36.82
CA SER A 5 8.83 -68.22 -36.04
C SER A 5 9.75 -67.61 -34.97
N LYS A 6 9.61 -66.29 -34.77
CA LYS A 6 9.17 -65.71 -33.48
C LYS A 6 8.59 -64.30 -33.69
N VAL A 7 7.32 -64.18 -33.31
CA VAL A 7 6.59 -62.93 -33.10
C VAL A 7 7.15 -62.26 -31.85
N LEU A 8 7.41 -60.96 -31.89
CA LEU A 8 7.43 -60.12 -30.69
C LEU A 8 6.72 -58.80 -30.99
N SER A 9 5.48 -58.76 -30.55
CA SER A 9 4.70 -57.55 -30.25
C SER A 9 5.36 -56.82 -29.09
N LEU A 10 5.45 -55.48 -29.11
CA LEU A 10 5.31 -54.68 -27.89
C LEU A 10 5.03 -53.19 -28.21
N ALA A 11 3.79 -52.80 -27.91
CA ALA A 11 3.33 -51.55 -27.30
C ALA A 11 3.69 -50.18 -27.92
N CYS A 12 2.68 -49.58 -28.57
CA CYS A 12 2.44 -48.14 -28.55
C CYS A 12 2.46 -47.60 -27.11
N VAL A 13 3.32 -46.63 -26.83
CA VAL A 13 3.15 -45.71 -25.70
C VAL A 13 2.75 -44.36 -26.28
N PRO A 14 1.49 -43.91 -26.16
CA PRO A 14 1.15 -42.53 -26.42
C PRO A 14 1.82 -41.69 -25.33
N VAL A 15 2.80 -40.89 -25.70
CA VAL A 15 3.33 -39.83 -24.82
C VAL A 15 2.22 -38.78 -24.71
N ALA A 16 1.38 -38.95 -23.69
CA ALA A 16 0.54 -37.88 -23.18
C ALA A 16 1.47 -36.84 -22.54
N GLY A 17 2.05 -35.99 -23.39
CA GLY A 17 2.74 -34.79 -22.94
C GLY A 17 1.70 -33.87 -22.33
N LEU A 18 1.69 -33.84 -20.99
CA LEU A 18 0.93 -32.90 -20.19
C LEU A 18 1.13 -31.49 -20.76
N ALA A 19 0.09 -30.94 -21.37
CA ALA A 19 0.00 -29.52 -21.56
C ALA A 19 0.03 -28.91 -20.17
N ILE A 20 1.20 -28.43 -19.75
CA ILE A 20 1.32 -27.52 -18.62
C ILE A 20 0.66 -26.24 -19.12
N GLY A 21 -0.66 -26.19 -19.03
CA GLY A 21 -1.40 -24.96 -18.99
C GLY A 21 -0.89 -24.24 -17.75
N ALA A 22 0.17 -23.46 -17.90
CA ALA A 22 0.37 -22.31 -17.06
C ALA A 22 -0.85 -21.44 -17.31
N SER A 23 -1.91 -21.67 -16.53
CA SER A 23 -2.96 -20.69 -16.39
C SER A 23 -2.21 -19.39 -16.08
N PRO A 24 -2.32 -18.34 -16.92
CA PRO A 24 -1.88 -17.05 -16.44
C PRO A 24 -2.59 -16.87 -15.11
N ALA A 25 -1.84 -16.68 -14.04
CA ALA A 25 -2.38 -16.22 -12.78
C ALA A 25 -3.27 -15.04 -13.17
N MET A 26 -4.59 -15.23 -13.08
CA MET A 26 -5.56 -14.26 -13.56
C MET A 26 -5.16 -12.94 -12.91
N ALA A 27 -4.64 -12.02 -13.74
CA ALA A 27 -4.25 -10.70 -13.31
C ALA A 27 -5.48 -10.14 -12.61
N GLN A 28 -5.38 -10.02 -11.30
CA GLN A 28 -6.55 -9.78 -10.47
C GLN A 28 -7.16 -8.47 -10.89
N GLN A 29 -8.44 -8.54 -11.21
CA GLN A 29 -9.18 -7.41 -11.73
C GLN A 29 -9.23 -6.36 -10.62
N ILE A 30 -8.37 -5.35 -10.71
CA ILE A 30 -8.59 -4.09 -9.99
C ILE A 30 -9.92 -3.59 -10.53
N THR A 31 -10.99 -3.80 -9.77
CA THR A 31 -12.36 -3.59 -10.26
C THR A 31 -12.67 -2.11 -10.47
N SER A 32 -11.90 -1.22 -9.84
CA SER A 32 -11.93 0.20 -10.10
C SER A 32 -10.64 0.87 -9.61
N LEU A 33 -10.17 1.85 -10.39
CA LEU A 33 -9.09 2.78 -10.03
C LEU A 33 -9.65 4.12 -9.50
N ASP A 34 -10.95 4.20 -9.24
CA ASP A 34 -11.56 5.39 -8.69
C ASP A 34 -10.98 5.67 -7.30
N THR A 35 -10.52 6.90 -7.09
CA THR A 35 -9.84 7.26 -5.84
C THR A 35 -10.67 6.99 -4.58
N PRO A 36 -12.00 7.25 -4.56
CA PRO A 36 -12.85 6.91 -3.42
C PRO A 36 -12.93 5.40 -3.12
N VAL A 37 -12.74 4.55 -4.13
CA VAL A 37 -12.72 3.08 -3.97
C VAL A 37 -11.38 2.64 -3.40
N LEU A 38 -10.28 3.21 -3.91
CA LEU A 38 -8.92 2.90 -3.45
C LEU A 38 -8.66 3.42 -2.04
N VAL A 39 -9.15 4.63 -1.72
CA VAL A 39 -8.98 5.30 -0.42
C VAL A 39 -10.33 5.87 0.03
N PRO A 40 -11.10 5.12 0.85
CA PRO A 40 -12.44 5.53 1.28
C PRO A 40 -12.47 6.85 2.02
N ALA A 41 -11.37 7.26 2.66
CA ALA A 41 -11.24 8.56 3.31
C ALA A 41 -11.58 9.73 2.36
N LEU A 42 -11.18 9.61 1.09
CA LEU A 42 -11.36 10.62 0.05
C LEU A 42 -12.79 10.69 -0.48
N ALA A 43 -13.65 9.71 -0.17
CA ALA A 43 -15.07 9.74 -0.52
C ALA A 43 -15.87 10.75 0.34
N PHE A 44 -15.35 11.08 1.53
CA PHE A 44 -16.04 11.96 2.47
C PHE A 44 -15.79 13.44 2.15
N PRO A 45 -16.73 14.35 2.48
CA PRO A 45 -16.50 15.77 2.39
C PRO A 45 -15.39 16.23 3.34
N GLN A 46 -14.73 17.34 2.98
CA GLN A 46 -13.64 17.91 3.75
C GLN A 46 -14.14 18.51 5.08
N GLY A 47 -13.53 18.11 6.19
CA GLY A 47 -13.79 18.65 7.53
C GLY A 47 -12.98 19.91 7.85
N LEU A 48 -13.20 20.48 9.05
CA LEU A 48 -12.46 21.67 9.50
C LEU A 48 -10.96 21.40 9.70
N GLN A 49 -10.60 20.25 10.28
CA GLN A 49 -9.20 19.87 10.50
C GLN A 49 -8.45 19.66 9.18
N ASP A 50 -9.11 19.08 8.18
CA ASP A 50 -8.55 18.93 6.84
C ASP A 50 -8.20 20.30 6.22
N LYS A 51 -9.09 21.28 6.37
CA LYS A 51 -8.88 22.66 5.88
C LYS A 51 -7.72 23.35 6.60
N GLU A 52 -7.55 23.11 7.89
CA GLU A 52 -6.42 23.64 8.66
C GLU A 52 -5.10 23.07 8.15
N ILE A 53 -5.05 21.75 7.95
CA ILE A 53 -3.87 21.07 7.41
C ILE A 53 -3.56 21.58 6.00
N ALA A 54 -4.56 21.71 5.13
CA ALA A 54 -4.39 22.22 3.78
C ALA A 54 -3.72 23.61 3.73
N ARG A 55 -4.01 24.50 4.70
CA ARG A 55 -3.33 25.81 4.82
C ARG A 55 -1.87 25.72 5.28
N SER A 56 -1.52 24.66 6.00
CA SER A 56 -0.18 24.44 6.54
C SER A 56 0.76 23.71 5.58
N ILE A 57 0.22 23.12 4.50
CA ILE A 57 1.02 22.46 3.49
C ILE A 57 1.72 23.52 2.63
N PRO A 58 3.05 23.45 2.46
CA PRO A 58 3.76 24.34 1.56
C PRO A 58 3.19 24.22 0.14
N GLY A 59 2.94 25.33 -0.56
CA GLY A 59 2.37 25.32 -1.92
C GLY A 59 3.17 24.56 -2.98
N GLN A 60 4.40 24.14 -2.65
CA GLN A 60 5.25 23.26 -3.45
C GLN A 60 4.92 21.76 -3.32
N ALA A 61 4.06 21.37 -2.37
CA ALA A 61 3.49 20.04 -2.38
C ALA A 61 2.45 19.98 -3.51
N ALA A 62 2.73 19.21 -4.56
CA ALA A 62 1.89 19.04 -5.74
C ALA A 62 0.60 18.23 -5.44
N VAL A 63 -0.17 18.65 -4.43
CA VAL A 63 -1.40 18.02 -3.95
C VAL A 63 -2.58 18.97 -4.08
N ASP A 64 -3.75 18.45 -4.46
CA ASP A 64 -5.00 19.21 -4.46
C ASP A 64 -5.46 19.46 -3.01
N PRO A 65 -5.46 20.71 -2.52
CA PRO A 65 -5.84 21.03 -1.14
C PRO A 65 -7.29 20.65 -0.81
N ALA A 66 -8.19 20.63 -1.79
CA ALA A 66 -9.59 20.26 -1.60
C ALA A 66 -9.79 18.76 -1.39
N SER A 67 -8.85 17.96 -1.91
CA SER A 67 -8.83 16.51 -1.75
C SER A 67 -8.27 16.05 -0.39
N LEU A 68 -7.62 16.94 0.37
CA LEU A 68 -6.93 16.55 1.59
C LEU A 68 -7.88 16.02 2.67
N ARG A 69 -7.55 14.87 3.26
CA ARG A 69 -8.29 14.24 4.37
C ARG A 69 -7.32 13.77 5.45
N LEU A 70 -7.60 14.14 6.70
CA LEU A 70 -6.94 13.61 7.87
C LEU A 70 -7.38 12.15 8.07
N LEU A 71 -6.39 11.27 8.18
CA LEU A 71 -6.56 9.84 8.44
C LEU A 71 -6.41 9.47 9.91
N GLY A 72 -5.72 10.30 10.68
CA GLY A 72 -5.50 10.11 12.10
C GLY A 72 -4.37 10.98 12.61
N GLU A 73 -4.22 11.02 13.93
CA GLU A 73 -3.12 11.69 14.60
C GLU A 73 -2.71 10.93 15.86
N ASP A 74 -1.44 11.02 16.22
CA ASP A 74 -0.91 10.48 17.47
C ASP A 74 0.02 11.50 18.15
N THR A 75 0.76 11.05 19.16
CA THR A 75 1.78 11.86 19.83
C THR A 75 2.93 12.28 18.91
N ASN A 76 3.14 11.56 17.80
CA ASN A 76 4.24 11.81 16.87
C ASN A 76 3.85 12.80 15.77
N GLY A 77 2.64 12.70 15.23
CA GLY A 77 2.25 13.51 14.08
C GLY A 77 0.79 13.44 13.68
N LYS A 78 0.48 14.18 12.61
CA LYS A 78 -0.78 14.09 11.86
C LYS A 78 -0.51 13.36 10.55
N TYR A 79 -1.41 12.47 10.17
CA TYR A 79 -1.32 11.63 8.97
C TYR A 79 -2.50 11.94 8.06
N SER A 80 -2.22 12.38 6.85
CA SER A 80 -3.24 12.80 5.89
C SER A 80 -3.02 12.13 4.54
N VAL A 81 -4.10 12.06 3.76
CA VAL A 81 -4.07 11.65 2.36
C VAL A 81 -4.60 12.78 1.50
N ALA A 82 -4.07 12.91 0.29
CA ALA A 82 -4.58 13.80 -0.74
C ALA A 82 -4.41 13.15 -2.11
N GLN A 83 -5.06 13.72 -3.12
CA GLN A 83 -4.75 13.48 -4.51
C GLN A 83 -3.69 14.49 -4.96
N ALA A 84 -2.83 14.11 -5.91
CA ALA A 84 -2.01 15.08 -6.60
C ALA A 84 -2.86 16.02 -7.45
N GLU A 85 -2.33 17.19 -7.79
CA GLU A 85 -2.94 18.05 -8.80
C GLU A 85 -3.13 17.27 -10.11
N GLY A 86 -4.35 17.28 -10.67
CA GLY A 86 -4.73 16.46 -11.82
C GLY A 86 -5.28 15.07 -11.49
N GLY A 87 -5.29 14.66 -10.21
CA GLY A 87 -6.07 13.51 -9.73
C GLY A 87 -5.56 12.13 -10.18
N THR A 88 -4.32 12.02 -10.66
CA THR A 88 -3.72 10.76 -11.15
C THR A 88 -2.95 10.00 -10.07
N GLN A 89 -2.55 10.69 -9.00
CA GLN A 89 -1.75 10.12 -7.92
C GLN A 89 -2.46 10.24 -6.57
N ILE A 90 -2.14 9.31 -5.69
CA ILE A 90 -2.53 9.30 -4.29
C ILE A 90 -1.27 9.60 -3.48
N CYS A 91 -1.38 10.61 -2.61
CA CYS A 91 -0.29 11.10 -1.79
C CYS A 91 -0.61 10.87 -0.32
N ILE A 92 0.33 10.30 0.42
CA ILE A 92 0.32 10.32 1.88
C ILE A 92 1.21 11.46 2.38
N ILE A 93 0.74 12.17 3.38
CA ILE A 93 1.40 13.33 3.98
C ILE A 93 1.52 13.07 5.48
N VAL A 94 2.72 13.29 6.02
CA VAL A 94 3.00 13.18 7.46
C VAL A 94 3.56 14.50 7.93
N GLN A 95 2.98 15.02 9.01
CA GLN A 95 3.43 16.22 9.68
C GLN A 95 3.79 15.86 11.12
N LEU A 96 5.08 15.90 11.45
CA LEU A 96 5.54 15.68 12.82
C LEU A 96 5.09 16.86 13.71
N ARG A 97 4.68 16.58 14.95
CA ARG A 97 4.33 17.62 15.93
C ARG A 97 5.60 18.25 16.53
N GLY A 98 5.76 19.58 16.52
CA GLY A 98 6.90 20.26 17.14
C GLY A 98 7.09 21.70 16.66
N VAL A 99 8.06 22.42 17.22
CA VAL A 99 8.46 23.74 16.73
C VAL A 99 9.33 23.53 15.48
N GLY A 100 8.90 24.05 14.32
CA GLY A 100 9.59 23.80 13.04
C GLY A 100 9.18 22.52 12.32
N SER A 101 7.97 22.00 12.61
CA SER A 101 7.36 20.77 12.07
C SER A 101 7.95 20.28 10.74
N VAL A 102 8.75 19.21 10.82
CA VAL A 102 9.23 18.51 9.62
C VAL A 102 8.09 17.68 9.05
N GLY A 103 7.75 17.96 7.80
CA GLY A 103 6.75 17.22 7.03
C GLY A 103 7.39 16.49 5.86
N GLY A 104 6.87 15.30 5.57
CA GLY A 104 7.20 14.52 4.39
C GLY A 104 5.94 14.09 3.66
N SER A 105 6.07 13.90 2.35
CA SER A 105 5.02 13.32 1.53
C SER A 105 5.61 12.29 0.58
N SER A 106 4.77 11.34 0.19
CA SER A 106 5.07 10.37 -0.86
C SER A 106 3.82 10.20 -1.70
N CYS A 107 3.98 10.20 -3.02
CA CYS A 107 2.90 10.07 -3.99
C CYS A 107 3.18 8.89 -4.90
N THR A 108 2.11 8.23 -5.33
CA THR A 108 2.18 7.13 -6.30
C THR A 108 0.97 7.16 -7.21
N THR A 109 1.04 6.55 -8.39
CA THR A 109 -0.13 6.50 -9.29
C THR A 109 -1.23 5.61 -8.70
N LYS A 110 -2.47 5.76 -9.15
CA LYS A 110 -3.60 4.92 -8.69
C LYS A 110 -3.34 3.43 -8.93
N GLU A 111 -2.73 3.09 -10.06
CA GLU A 111 -2.39 1.71 -10.43
C GLU A 111 -1.37 1.14 -9.45
N GLN A 112 -0.28 1.88 -9.22
CA GLN A 112 0.75 1.46 -8.29
C GLN A 112 0.24 1.43 -6.85
N PHE A 113 -0.63 2.38 -6.47
CA PHE A 113 -1.31 2.37 -5.19
C PHE A 113 -2.15 1.10 -5.02
N ALA A 114 -2.99 0.76 -6.00
CA ALA A 114 -3.82 -0.44 -5.96
C ALA A 114 -3.00 -1.74 -5.81
N LEU A 115 -1.76 -1.76 -6.33
CA LEU A 115 -0.85 -2.90 -6.24
C LEU A 115 -0.08 -2.96 -4.92
N SER A 116 0.50 -1.84 -4.47
CA SER A 116 1.51 -1.81 -3.39
C SER A 116 1.26 -0.76 -2.31
N GLY A 117 0.14 -0.03 -2.35
CA GLY A 117 -0.11 1.12 -1.48
C GLY A 117 0.92 2.24 -1.67
N VAL A 118 1.01 3.12 -0.68
CA VAL A 118 2.04 4.17 -0.61
C VAL A 118 2.63 4.23 0.80
N ARG A 119 3.91 4.59 0.88
CA ARG A 119 4.67 4.68 2.13
C ARG A 119 5.44 5.99 2.19
N VAL A 120 5.56 6.54 3.38
CA VAL A 120 6.47 7.65 3.68
C VAL A 120 7.16 7.43 5.02
N GLY A 121 8.45 7.70 5.07
CA GLY A 121 9.23 7.77 6.31
C GLY A 121 9.63 9.22 6.54
N VAL A 122 9.42 9.73 7.75
CA VAL A 122 9.85 11.06 8.16
C VAL A 122 10.66 10.92 9.43
N GLN A 123 11.83 11.53 9.46
CA GLN A 123 12.68 11.58 10.63
C GLN A 123 13.13 13.02 10.88
N GLU A 124 13.08 13.44 12.14
CA GLU A 124 13.67 14.67 12.61
C GLU A 124 15.14 14.44 13.00
N ASN A 125 16.02 15.39 12.67
CA ASN A 125 17.45 15.27 12.99
C ASN A 125 17.69 15.09 14.50
N GLY A 126 18.34 13.99 14.88
CA GLY A 126 18.61 13.64 16.28
C GLY A 126 17.36 13.30 17.11
N GLY A 127 16.21 13.09 16.46
CA GLY A 127 14.91 12.99 17.11
C GLY A 127 14.05 11.82 16.64
N ARG A 128 12.73 12.05 16.62
CA ARG A 128 11.72 11.03 16.37
C ARG A 128 11.68 10.63 14.89
N ALA A 129 11.42 9.35 14.64
CA ALA A 129 11.18 8.80 13.31
C ALA A 129 9.80 8.13 13.26
N VAL A 130 9.08 8.37 12.16
CA VAL A 130 7.80 7.73 11.88
C VAL A 130 7.82 7.16 10.48
N VAL A 131 7.38 5.91 10.35
CA VAL A 131 7.09 5.29 9.06
C VAL A 131 5.59 5.05 8.97
N THR A 132 5.00 5.54 7.91
CA THR A 132 3.57 5.39 7.66
C THR A 132 3.35 4.70 6.31
N HIS A 133 2.43 3.74 6.31
CA HIS A 133 1.95 3.08 5.10
C HIS A 133 0.44 3.34 4.98
N LEU A 134 0.02 3.72 3.79
CA LEU A 134 -1.38 3.76 3.40
C LEU A 134 -1.62 2.63 2.41
N LEU A 135 -2.45 1.67 2.82
CA LEU A 135 -2.78 0.49 2.04
C LEU A 135 -4.05 0.73 1.21
N PRO A 136 -4.25 -0.04 0.13
CA PRO A 136 -5.53 -0.09 -0.55
C PRO A 136 -6.67 -0.51 0.38
N ALA A 137 -7.88 -0.03 0.08
CA ALA A 137 -9.09 -0.31 0.87
C ALA A 137 -9.42 -1.81 1.00
N ASP A 138 -8.97 -2.62 0.03
CA ASP A 138 -9.20 -4.05 -0.01
C ASP A 138 -8.14 -4.87 0.73
N VAL A 139 -7.17 -4.23 1.42
CA VAL A 139 -6.16 -4.92 2.24
C VAL A 139 -6.54 -4.85 3.72
N ASP A 140 -6.56 -6.00 4.40
CA ASP A 140 -6.81 -6.06 5.84
C ASP A 140 -5.53 -5.75 6.64
N ALA A 141 -5.45 -4.55 7.19
CA ALA A 141 -4.34 -4.12 8.03
C ALA A 141 -4.51 -4.50 9.51
N THR A 142 -5.64 -5.10 9.90
CA THR A 142 -5.95 -5.42 11.31
C THR A 142 -4.85 -6.20 12.04
N PRO A 143 -4.17 -7.18 11.42
CA PRO A 143 -3.09 -7.93 12.08
C PRO A 143 -1.89 -7.08 12.54
N ILE A 144 -1.67 -5.91 11.94
CA ILE A 144 -0.50 -5.04 12.21
C ILE A 144 -0.88 -3.86 13.10
N LYS A 145 -2.18 -3.58 13.29
CA LYS A 145 -2.67 -2.46 14.10
C LYS A 145 -2.43 -2.61 15.60
N ALA A 146 -1.69 -3.62 16.04
CA ALA A 146 -1.49 -3.94 17.45
C ALA A 146 -0.87 -2.80 18.28
N ASN A 147 -0.21 -1.81 17.68
CA ASN A 147 0.56 -0.79 18.42
C ASN A 147 0.36 0.67 17.96
N SER A 148 -0.56 0.95 17.03
CA SER A 148 -0.78 2.32 16.56
C SER A 148 -1.71 3.05 17.53
N ASN A 149 -1.17 3.80 18.50
CA ASN A 149 -1.91 4.68 19.44
C ASN A 149 -2.57 5.89 18.74
N LEU A 150 -3.11 5.70 17.55
CA LEU A 150 -3.74 6.74 16.76
C LEU A 150 -5.09 7.12 17.37
N THR A 151 -5.31 8.42 17.42
CA THR A 151 -6.54 9.10 17.82
C THR A 151 -7.09 9.89 16.62
N GLY A 152 -8.42 10.00 16.47
CA GLY A 152 -9.06 10.73 15.36
C GLY A 152 -9.89 9.84 14.40
N LYS A 153 -10.04 10.26 13.13
CA LYS A 153 -10.81 9.54 12.08
C LYS A 153 -10.03 8.33 11.56
N PHE A 154 -9.72 7.40 12.46
CA PHE A 154 -8.90 6.22 12.18
C PHE A 154 -9.47 5.47 10.97
N VAL A 155 -8.72 5.47 9.86
CA VAL A 155 -9.08 4.68 8.68
C VAL A 155 -8.35 3.35 8.71
N SER A 156 -9.11 2.28 8.47
CA SER A 156 -8.65 0.90 8.62
C SER A 156 -7.46 0.51 7.75
N ASN A 157 -7.11 1.32 6.74
CA ASN A 157 -6.02 1.05 5.82
C ASN A 157 -4.74 1.87 6.10
N LEU A 158 -4.70 2.66 7.18
CA LEU A 158 -3.49 3.34 7.64
C LEU A 158 -2.72 2.47 8.64
N VAL A 159 -1.40 2.32 8.42
CA VAL A 159 -0.48 1.65 9.35
C VAL A 159 0.65 2.62 9.71
N VAL A 160 0.84 2.87 11.01
CA VAL A 160 1.89 3.75 11.54
C VAL A 160 2.84 2.92 12.41
N GLN A 161 4.13 3.03 12.12
CA GLN A 161 5.22 2.43 12.89
C GLN A 161 6.01 3.55 13.57
N PRO A 162 5.78 3.79 14.88
CA PRO A 162 6.57 4.74 15.65
C PRO A 162 7.97 4.18 15.92
N ASN A 163 9.00 5.03 15.93
CA ASN A 163 10.39 4.67 16.25
C ASN A 163 10.96 3.55 15.36
N ALA A 164 10.67 3.61 14.05
CA ALA A 164 11.12 2.60 13.11
C ALA A 164 12.67 2.48 13.12
N SER A 165 13.19 1.40 13.69
CA SER A 165 14.56 0.96 13.43
C SER A 165 14.64 0.41 12.01
N PRO A 166 15.76 0.63 11.28
CA PRO A 166 16.01 -0.07 10.03
C PRO A 166 16.11 -1.57 10.32
N GLY A 167 15.09 -2.36 9.96
CA GLY A 167 15.11 -3.82 10.16
C GLY A 167 13.78 -4.56 10.29
N SER A 168 12.62 -3.91 10.17
CA SER A 168 11.34 -4.65 10.16
C SER A 168 11.23 -5.48 8.87
N GLY A 169 11.07 -6.80 9.02
CA GLY A 169 10.96 -7.75 7.91
C GLY A 169 9.73 -7.50 7.02
N GLN A 170 9.68 -8.19 5.88
CA GLN A 170 8.47 -8.22 5.06
C GLN A 170 7.31 -8.78 5.89
N VAL A 171 6.17 -8.09 5.85
CA VAL A 171 4.95 -8.60 6.47
C VAL A 171 3.92 -8.78 5.37
N GLU A 172 3.35 -9.97 5.37
CA GLU A 172 2.33 -10.41 4.42
C GLU A 172 0.94 -10.09 4.99
N LEU A 173 0.10 -9.47 4.17
CA LEU A 173 -1.26 -9.09 4.51
C LEU A 173 -2.27 -9.73 3.55
N ASP A 174 -3.47 -9.99 4.05
CA ASP A 174 -4.56 -10.53 3.25
C ASP A 174 -5.34 -9.44 2.53
N ARG A 175 -5.71 -9.70 1.27
CA ARG A 175 -6.75 -8.91 0.60
C ARG A 175 -8.12 -9.43 1.03
N LEU A 176 -8.99 -8.56 1.53
CA LEU A 176 -10.31 -8.86 2.11
C LEU A 176 -11.24 -9.68 1.19
N LYS A 177 -11.05 -9.60 -0.14
CA LYS A 177 -11.90 -10.26 -1.14
C LYS A 177 -11.11 -11.15 -2.10
N SER A 178 -9.88 -11.52 -1.72
CA SER A 178 -9.00 -12.30 -2.57
C SER A 178 -8.06 -13.18 -1.76
N SER A 179 -7.67 -14.33 -2.30
CA SER A 179 -6.57 -15.13 -1.74
C SER A 179 -5.19 -14.51 -1.98
N ALA A 180 -5.11 -13.38 -2.71
CA ALA A 180 -3.87 -12.67 -2.89
C ALA A 180 -3.34 -12.07 -1.60
N LYS A 181 -2.02 -12.16 -1.51
CA LYS A 181 -1.21 -11.65 -0.43
C LYS A 181 -0.57 -10.34 -0.85
N PHE A 182 -0.53 -9.39 0.08
CA PHE A 182 0.08 -8.09 -0.09
C PHE A 182 1.34 -8.03 0.78
N ASN A 183 2.49 -7.91 0.14
CA ASN A 183 3.76 -7.78 0.84
C ASN A 183 4.13 -6.32 0.97
N TYR A 184 4.30 -5.82 2.20
CA TYR A 184 4.97 -4.54 2.41
C TYR A 184 6.36 -4.77 3.01
N SER A 185 7.36 -4.20 2.36
CA SER A 185 8.76 -4.23 2.77
C SER A 185 9.18 -2.92 3.42
N ALA A 186 10.08 -2.98 4.40
CA ALA A 186 10.75 -1.80 4.91
C ALA A 186 11.67 -1.21 3.83
N LEU A 187 11.38 0.03 3.38
CA LEU A 187 12.33 0.84 2.62
C LEU A 187 13.15 1.73 3.59
N PRO A 188 14.35 2.19 3.19
CA PRO A 188 15.12 3.14 4.00
C PRO A 188 14.30 4.41 4.31
N LEU A 189 14.56 5.03 5.48
CA LEU A 189 13.96 6.30 5.87
C LEU A 189 14.47 7.41 4.93
N ALA A 190 13.58 8.30 4.50
CA ALA A 190 13.99 9.53 3.83
C ALA A 190 14.48 10.52 4.90
N PHE A 191 15.78 10.81 4.90
CA PHE A 191 16.37 11.82 5.76
C PHE A 191 16.19 13.19 5.13
N LYS A 192 15.88 14.21 5.94
CA LYS A 192 15.73 15.60 5.48
C LYS A 192 16.56 16.55 6.34
#